data_AF-A0A2L2Y3T5-F1
#
_entry.id   AF-A0A2L2Y3T5-F1
#
_cell.length_a   1.000
_cell.length_b   1.000
_cell.length_c   1.000
_cell.angle_alpha   90.00
_cell.angle_beta   90.00
_cell.angle_gamma   90.00
#
_symmetry.space_group_name_H-M   'P 1'
#
loop_
_entity.id
_entity.type
_entity.pdbx_description
1 polymer ?
#
loop_
_entity_poly.entity_id
_entity_poly.type
_entity_poly.pdbx_seq_one_letter_code
_entity_poly.pdbx_strand_id
1 'polypeptide(L)' 'AVYDIYIHAHSQDSITPHTIVTLPKSKGLQLLLCYDNEGVYVNSCGKVNKNVVLQWGEMPTSVA' A
#
# COMPACT_ATOMS: atom_id res chain seq x y z
N ALA A 1 -19.27 0.64 9.38
CA ALA A 1 -18.39 -0.49 9.72
C ALA A 1 -16.94 -0.06 9.50
N VAL A 2 -16.01 -0.55 10.33
CA VAL A 2 -14.57 -0.34 10.13
C VAL A 2 -14.08 -1.41 9.16
N TYR A 3 -13.31 -1.03 8.15
CA TYR A 3 -12.75 -1.95 7.16
C TYR A 3 -11.24 -1.82 7.14
N ASP A 4 -10.55 -2.95 7.05
CA ASP A 4 -9.12 -2.96 6.81
C ASP A 4 -8.83 -2.49 5.38
N ILE A 5 -7.81 -1.64 5.25
CA ILE A 5 -7.50 -0.94 4.00
C ILE A 5 -6.77 -1.85 3.02
N TYR A 6 -6.05 -2.87 3.50
CA TYR A 6 -5.47 -3.96 2.71
C TYR A 6 -4.76 -4.90 3.68
N ILE A 7 -4.94 -6.21 3.52
CA ILE A 7 -4.16 -7.21 4.24
C ILE A 7 -3.41 -8.02 3.20
N HIS A 8 -2.08 -7.98 3.27
CA HIS A 8 -1.25 -8.70 2.34
C HIS A 8 -1.39 -10.22 2.54
N ALA A 9 -1.79 -10.92 1.47
CA ALA A 9 -2.10 -12.36 1.51
C ALA A 9 -0.89 -13.29 1.71
N HIS A 10 0.34 -12.76 1.73
CA HIS A 10 1.59 -13.53 1.76
C HIS A 10 2.43 -13.20 3.00
N SER A 11 1.79 -12.80 4.09
CA SER A 11 2.43 -12.56 5.39
C SER A 11 2.78 -13.87 6.08
N GLN A 12 3.81 -14.56 5.59
CA GLN A 12 4.49 -15.61 6.36
C GLN A 12 5.27 -15.02 7.54
N ASP A 13 5.61 -13.72 7.48
CA ASP A 13 6.34 -12.95 8.48
C ASP A 13 5.61 -11.66 8.90
N SER A 14 6.17 -10.94 9.89
CA SER A 14 5.67 -9.64 10.34
C SER A 14 5.79 -8.58 9.23
N ILE A 15 4.67 -7.93 8.89
CA ILE A 15 4.64 -6.83 7.92
C ILE A 15 5.20 -5.55 8.57
N THR A 16 6.12 -4.87 7.87
CA THR A 16 6.64 -3.55 8.29
C THR A 16 5.92 -2.43 7.53
N PRO A 17 5.00 -1.67 8.16
CA PRO A 17 4.34 -0.54 7.51
C PRO A 17 5.28 0.67 7.40
N HIS A 18 5.31 1.30 6.23
CA HIS A 18 6.13 2.48 5.99
C HIS A 18 5.28 3.76 5.88
N THR A 19 4.33 3.80 4.94
CA THR A 19 3.52 5.01 4.71
C THR A 19 2.22 4.71 3.96
N ILE A 20 1.30 5.67 4.02
CA ILE A 20 0.09 5.74 3.20
C ILE A 20 0.12 7.07 2.45
N VAL A 21 0.21 7.00 1.12
CA VAL A 21 0.28 8.19 0.26
C VAL A 21 -1.06 8.36 -0.46
N THR A 22 -1.66 9.55 -0.33
CA THR A 22 -2.83 9.91 -1.15
C THR A 22 -2.37 10.32 -2.53
N LEU A 23 -2.87 9.65 -3.58
CA LEU A 23 -2.42 9.95 -4.94
C LEU A 23 -2.98 11.29 -5.43
N PRO A 24 -2.16 12.12 -6.09
CA PRO A 24 -2.61 13.38 -6.66
C PRO A 24 -3.68 13.14 -7.72
N LYS A 25 -4.56 14.13 -7.94
CA LYS A 25 -5.65 14.08 -8.93
C LYS A 25 -6.67 12.94 -8.72
N SER A 26 -6.66 12.26 -7.58
CA SER A 26 -7.60 11.17 -7.26
C SER A 26 -8.80 11.57 -6.41
N LYS A 27 -8.89 12.86 -5.99
CA LYS A 27 -9.86 13.34 -5.00
C LYS A 27 -9.82 12.56 -3.67
N GLY A 28 -8.66 11.99 -3.32
CA GLY A 28 -8.51 11.19 -2.10
C GLY A 28 -9.04 9.76 -2.22
N LEU A 29 -9.46 9.32 -3.42
CA LEU A 29 -10.04 7.99 -3.62
C LEU A 29 -9.02 6.94 -4.01
N GLN A 30 -7.78 7.32 -4.32
CA GLN A 30 -6.70 6.39 -4.62
C GLN A 30 -5.53 6.63 -3.68
N LEU A 31 -5.03 5.53 -3.13
CA LEU A 31 -3.95 5.49 -2.15
C LEU A 31 -2.86 4.56 -2.67
N LEU A 32 -1.61 4.85 -2.30
CA LEU A 32 -0.48 3.92 -2.35
C LEU A 32 -0.15 3.53 -0.92
N LEU A 33 -0.20 2.23 -0.62
CA LEU A 33 0.22 1.68 0.65
C LEU A 33 1.63 1.10 0.47
N CYS A 34 2.57 1.51 1.31
CA CYS A 34 3.94 0.99 1.28
C CYS A 34 4.19 0.11 2.51
N TYR A 35 4.54 -1.14 2.28
CA TYR A 35 4.86 -2.15 3.29
C TYR A 35 6.09 -2.90 2.83
N ASP A 36 6.99 -3.25 3.76
CA ASP A 36 8.22 -3.95 3.42
C ASP A 36 8.93 -3.29 2.22
N ASN A 37 9.33 -4.05 1.22
CA ASN A 37 9.86 -3.56 -0.06
C ASN A 37 8.77 -3.46 -1.15
N GLU A 38 7.50 -3.35 -0.77
CA GLU A 38 6.34 -3.40 -1.65
C GLU A 38 5.37 -2.21 -1.54
N GLY A 39 4.59 -2.02 -2.61
CA GLY A 39 3.77 -0.83 -2.80
C GLY A 39 2.52 -1.18 -3.58
N VAL A 40 1.37 -1.04 -2.94
CA VAL A 40 0.09 -1.49 -3.49
C VAL A 40 -0.86 -0.31 -3.67
N TYR A 41 -1.38 -0.18 -4.89
CA TYR A 41 -2.40 0.81 -5.20
C TYR A 41 -3.78 0.32 -4.79
N VAL A 42 -4.40 1.01 -3.84
CA VAL A 42 -5.75 0.71 -3.36
C VAL A 42 -6.67 1.91 -3.53
N ASN A 43 -7.97 1.69 -3.41
CA ASN A 43 -8.92 2.76 -3.18
C ASN A 43 -9.13 3.01 -1.68
N SER A 44 -9.86 4.07 -1.34
CA SER A 44 -10.19 4.41 0.06
C SER A 44 -11.06 3.37 0.78
N CYS A 45 -11.65 2.41 0.06
CA CYS A 45 -12.38 1.27 0.63
C CYS A 45 -11.51 0.02 0.78
N GLY A 46 -10.22 0.12 0.48
CA GLY A 46 -9.24 -0.95 0.58
C GLY A 46 -9.22 -1.99 -0.55
N LYS A 47 -9.89 -1.69 -1.66
CA LYS A 47 -9.86 -2.54 -2.84
C LYS A 47 -8.65 -2.20 -3.70
N VAL A 48 -7.85 -3.22 -4.03
CA VAL A 48 -6.73 -3.10 -4.96
C VAL A 48 -7.24 -2.65 -6.33
N ASN A 49 -6.67 -1.57 -6.85
CA ASN A 49 -7.13 -0.91 -8.08
C ASN A 49 -6.48 -1.51 -9.34
N LYS A 50 -5.24 -1.99 -9.20
CA LYS A 50 -4.45 -2.64 -10.26
C LYS A 50 -3.71 -3.81 -9.64
N ASN A 51 -3.67 -4.96 -10.31
CA ASN A 51 -2.83 -6.11 -9.92
C ASN A 51 -1.34 -5.84 -10.13
N VAL A 52 -0.92 -4.59 -9.98
CA VAL A 52 0.46 -4.13 -10.14
C VAL A 52 0.94 -3.79 -8.73
N VAL A 53 1.90 -4.57 -8.27
CA VAL A 53 2.64 -4.32 -7.04
C VAL A 53 3.96 -3.66 -7.45
N LEU A 54 4.28 -2.54 -6.81
CA LEU A 54 5.60 -1.94 -6.91
C LEU A 54 6.55 -2.71 -6.01
N GLN A 55 7.74 -3.00 -6.52
CA GLN A 55 8.79 -3.71 -5.82
C GLN A 55 10.04 -2.84 -5.80
N TRP A 56 10.46 -2.42 -4.61
CA TRP A 56 11.76 -1.79 -4.43
C TRP A 56 12.84 -2.88 -4.35
N GLY A 57 14.02 -2.58 -4.88
CA GLY A 57 15.15 -3.53 -4.89
C GLY A 57 15.73 -3.80 -3.50
N GLU A 58 15.44 -2.93 -2.53
CA GLU A 58 15.85 -3.03 -1.13
C GLU A 58 14.74 -2.52 -0.21
N MET A 59 14.82 -2.83 1.09
CA MET A 59 13.90 -2.32 2.10
C MET A 59 14.05 -0.80 2.22
N PRO A 60 12.99 0.00 2.01
CA PRO A 60 13.07 1.45 2.10
C PRO A 60 13.32 1.89 3.55
N THR A 61 14.32 2.75 3.76
CA THR A 61 14.56 3.38 5.06
C THR A 61 13.70 4.61 5.30
N SER A 62 13.17 5.22 4.23
CA SER A 62 12.27 6.37 4.28
C SER A 62 11.43 6.46 3.00
N VAL A 63 10.29 7.15 3.09
CA VAL A 63 9.38 7.41 1.96
C VAL A 63 9.05 8.90 1.99
N ALA A 64 9.19 9.59 0.85
CA ALA A 64 9.02 11.05 0.71
C ALA A 64 7.75 11.41 -0.06
#